data_AF-A0A8B6FMI3-F1
#
_entry.id   AF-A0A8B6FMI3-F1
#
_cell.length_a   1.000
_cell.length_b   1.000
_cell.length_c   1.000
_cell.angle_alpha   90.00
_cell.angle_beta   90.00
_cell.angle_gamma   90.00
#
_symmetry.space_group_name_H-M   'P 1'
#
loop_
_entity.id
_entity.type
_entity.pdbx_description
1 polymer ?
#
loop_
_entity_poly.entity_id
_entity_poly.type
_entity_poly.pdbx_seq_one_letter_code
_entity_poly.pdbx_strand_id
1 'polypeptide(L)'
;MQNVVFEKTEKVFQENSMENLFYSFGNDHPGAMTLHNYPNFLRNLTLPPTHPHGAGRIDLATIDILRDRERGVPRYNEFRRQLHLTPITSFEDLTTNTAHVKELRQVYNDDVEKIDLLIGSLTESPLPEGFGFSDTFFRIFLVMARRRLEADRFFTDDYTPEFYTQWGLDYIDRTYLKDILLRHYPNLSSQLQPNVTNVFIPWKSQTTLDRKFPYPDW
;
A
#
# COMPACT_ATOMS: atom_id res chain seq x y z
N MET A 1 -10.18 12.36 12.29
CA MET A 1 -9.15 11.31 12.10
C MET A 1 -8.19 11.14 13.27
N GLN A 2 -7.89 12.14 14.11
CA GLN A 2 -6.98 11.90 15.27
C GLN A 2 -7.50 10.88 16.30
N ASN A 3 -8.78 10.52 16.26
CA ASN A 3 -9.38 9.54 17.17
C ASN A 3 -9.18 8.08 16.73
N VAL A 4 -8.57 7.83 15.56
CA VAL A 4 -8.28 6.47 15.04
C VAL A 4 -6.78 6.20 14.97
N VAL A 5 -6.01 6.80 15.88
CA VAL A 5 -4.55 6.67 15.90
C VAL A 5 -4.07 6.35 17.33
N PHE A 6 -3.13 5.41 17.44
CA PHE A 6 -2.55 4.91 18.70
C PHE A 6 -3.63 4.50 19.72
N GLU A 7 -3.47 4.88 20.98
CA GLU A 7 -4.33 4.51 22.12
C GLU A 7 -5.79 4.94 21.92
N LYS A 8 -6.06 5.98 21.13
CA LYS A 8 -7.43 6.44 20.86
C LYS A 8 -8.21 5.45 19.99
N THR A 9 -7.52 4.61 19.22
CA THR A 9 -8.13 3.62 18.35
C THR A 9 -8.94 2.59 19.14
N GLU A 10 -8.49 2.20 20.33
CA GLU A 10 -9.17 1.20 21.17
C GLU A 10 -10.64 1.56 21.40
N LYS A 11 -10.91 2.84 21.71
CA LYS A 11 -12.27 3.34 21.91
C LYS A 11 -13.16 3.14 20.68
N VAL A 12 -12.62 3.33 19.48
CA VAL A 12 -13.37 3.14 18.23
C VAL A 12 -13.77 1.67 18.06
N PHE A 13 -12.89 0.74 18.42
CA PHE A 13 -13.17 -0.70 18.38
C PHE A 13 -14.11 -1.16 19.50
N GLN A 14 -14.15 -0.46 20.65
CA GLN A 14 -15.12 -0.74 21.72
C GLN A 14 -16.53 -0.21 21.38
N GLU A 15 -16.61 0.92 20.66
CA GLU A 15 -17.89 1.56 20.30
C GLU A 15 -18.54 1.00 19.04
N ASN A 16 -17.81 0.22 18.24
CA ASN A 16 -18.30 -0.33 16.96
C ASN A 16 -18.07 -1.83 16.89
N SER A 17 -19.05 -2.57 16.35
CA SER A 17 -18.81 -3.98 16.04
C SER A 17 -17.78 -4.12 14.92
N MET A 18 -17.02 -5.22 14.96
CA MET A 18 -16.04 -5.53 13.91
C MET A 18 -16.69 -5.64 12.53
N GLU A 19 -17.91 -6.15 12.45
CA GLU A 19 -18.68 -6.24 11.21
C GLU A 19 -18.95 -4.86 10.60
N ASN A 20 -19.32 -3.88 11.43
CA ASN A 20 -19.53 -2.51 10.94
C ASN A 20 -18.23 -1.88 10.47
N LEU A 21 -17.12 -2.15 11.17
CA LEU A 21 -15.79 -1.67 10.76
C LEU A 21 -15.36 -2.30 9.43
N PHE A 22 -15.46 -3.62 9.28
CA PHE A 22 -15.15 -4.29 8.02
C PHE A 22 -16.07 -3.86 6.89
N TYR A 23 -17.37 -3.65 7.16
CA TYR A 23 -18.29 -3.09 6.18
C TYR A 23 -17.84 -1.70 5.71
N SER A 24 -17.39 -0.85 6.64
CA SER A 24 -16.90 0.49 6.30
C SER A 24 -15.63 0.40 5.44
N PHE A 25 -14.62 -0.36 5.89
CA PHE A 25 -13.37 -0.56 5.14
C PHE A 25 -13.60 -1.21 3.77
N GLY A 26 -14.55 -2.13 3.67
CA GLY A 26 -14.89 -2.81 2.44
C GLY A 26 -15.60 -1.94 1.42
N ASN A 27 -16.15 -0.78 1.80
CA ASN A 27 -16.86 0.11 0.87
C ASN A 27 -16.12 1.41 0.56
N ASP A 28 -15.21 1.82 1.43
CA ASP A 28 -14.42 3.04 1.23
C ASP A 28 -13.27 2.82 0.25
N HIS A 29 -12.96 3.85 -0.55
CA HIS A 29 -11.82 3.83 -1.45
C HIS A 29 -10.58 4.34 -0.71
N PRO A 30 -9.41 3.69 -0.84
CA PRO A 30 -8.17 4.23 -0.32
C PRO A 30 -7.75 5.48 -1.11
N GLY A 31 -6.96 6.36 -0.48
CA GLY A 31 -6.35 7.49 -1.16
C GLY A 31 -5.34 7.02 -2.22
N ALA A 32 -5.29 7.70 -3.37
CA ALA A 32 -4.32 7.42 -4.42
C ALA A 32 -2.88 7.80 -3.99
N MET A 33 -1.89 7.02 -4.43
CA MET A 33 -0.47 7.29 -4.17
C MET A 33 0.06 8.33 -5.17
N THR A 34 -0.35 9.59 -4.99
CA THR A 34 0.03 10.71 -5.86
C THR A 34 0.55 11.90 -5.04
N LEU A 35 1.21 12.84 -5.71
CA LEU A 35 1.48 14.16 -5.11
C LEU A 35 0.21 14.80 -4.54
N HIS A 36 0.40 15.65 -3.53
CA HIS A 36 -0.67 16.40 -2.85
C HIS A 36 -1.76 15.56 -2.19
N ASN A 37 -1.49 14.28 -1.91
CA ASN A 37 -2.43 13.38 -1.22
C ASN A 37 -1.92 12.82 0.12
N TYR A 38 -0.90 13.43 0.74
CA TYR A 38 -0.41 13.02 2.06
C TYR A 38 -1.35 13.53 3.17
N PRO A 39 -1.86 12.66 4.07
CA PRO A 39 -2.82 13.09 5.09
C PRO A 39 -2.27 14.16 6.04
N ASN A 40 -2.96 15.29 6.16
CA ASN A 40 -2.52 16.42 6.99
C ASN A 40 -2.34 16.07 8.48
N PHE A 41 -3.09 15.12 9.02
CA PHE A 41 -2.94 14.72 10.42
C PHE A 41 -1.63 13.95 10.68
N LEU A 42 -1.02 13.34 9.65
CA LEU A 42 0.28 12.66 9.75
C LEU A 42 1.45 13.66 9.72
N ARG A 43 1.25 14.83 9.12
CA ARG A 43 2.20 15.96 9.18
C ARG A 43 2.22 16.67 10.54
N ASN A 44 1.25 16.35 11.39
CA ASN A 44 1.14 16.86 12.74
C ASN A 44 0.69 15.74 13.69
N LEU A 45 1.48 14.67 13.71
CA LEU A 45 1.16 13.47 14.46
C LEU A 45 1.73 13.57 15.88
N THR A 46 0.86 13.42 16.88
CA THR A 46 1.27 13.33 18.29
C THR A 46 1.54 11.87 18.66
N LEU A 47 2.78 11.58 19.00
CA LEU A 47 3.22 10.29 19.51
C LEU A 47 2.92 10.18 21.02
N PRO A 48 2.31 9.07 21.49
CA PRO A 48 2.07 8.86 22.91
C PRO A 48 3.39 8.60 23.66
N PRO A 49 3.40 8.75 24.99
CA PRO A 49 4.58 8.43 25.82
C PRO A 49 5.06 6.99 25.71
N THR A 50 4.15 6.08 25.36
CA THR A 50 4.39 4.65 25.12
C THR A 50 5.10 4.37 23.79
N HIS A 51 5.25 5.37 22.92
CA HIS A 51 5.83 5.17 21.60
C HIS A 51 7.35 4.86 21.70
N PRO A 52 7.87 3.86 20.95
CA PRO A 52 9.26 3.41 21.06
C PRO A 52 10.33 4.49 20.80
N HIS A 53 9.97 5.52 20.05
CA HIS A 53 10.85 6.66 19.73
C HIS A 53 10.64 7.88 20.65
N GLY A 54 9.93 7.71 21.75
CA GLY A 54 9.58 8.76 22.69
C GLY A 54 8.30 9.54 22.33
N ALA A 55 7.81 10.29 23.31
CA ALA A 55 6.67 11.19 23.14
C ALA A 55 7.07 12.42 22.33
N GLY A 56 6.15 12.97 21.53
CA GLY A 56 6.39 14.22 20.83
C GLY A 56 5.46 14.45 19.65
N ARG A 57 5.61 15.59 18.99
CA ARG A 57 4.95 15.88 17.71
C ARG A 57 5.93 15.67 16.59
N ILE A 58 5.48 14.97 15.55
CA ILE A 58 6.29 14.71 14.35
C ILE A 58 5.53 15.10 13.08
N ASP A 59 6.28 15.43 12.04
CA ASP A 59 5.80 15.49 10.66
C ASP A 59 6.29 14.23 9.94
N LEU A 60 5.40 13.27 9.71
CA LEU A 60 5.78 12.00 9.10
C LEU A 60 6.20 12.16 7.63
N ALA A 61 5.60 13.09 6.89
CA ALA A 61 5.98 13.36 5.50
C ALA A 61 7.43 13.86 5.39
N THR A 62 7.83 14.74 6.32
CA THR A 62 9.21 15.22 6.42
C THR A 62 10.17 14.09 6.81
N ILE A 63 9.76 13.25 7.78
CA ILE A 63 10.55 12.12 8.25
C ILE A 63 10.78 11.09 7.15
N ASP A 64 9.78 10.79 6.32
CA ASP A 64 9.92 9.82 5.23
C ASP A 64 11.01 10.26 4.24
N ILE A 65 11.03 11.53 3.86
CA ILE A 65 12.10 12.09 3.00
C ILE A 65 13.47 12.06 3.71
N LEU A 66 13.52 12.44 4.99
CA LEU A 66 14.77 12.47 5.74
C LEU A 66 15.37 11.08 5.89
N ARG A 67 14.55 10.07 6.17
CA ARG A 67 14.99 8.69 6.40
C ARG A 67 15.61 8.05 5.16
N ASP A 68 15.04 8.29 3.98
CA ASP A 68 15.62 7.80 2.74
C ASP A 68 17.02 8.37 2.53
N ARG A 69 17.17 9.69 2.75
CA ARG A 69 18.47 10.38 2.66
C ARG A 69 19.47 9.87 3.70
N GLU A 70 19.05 9.77 4.96
CA GLU A 70 19.87 9.33 6.09
C GLU A 70 20.38 7.89 5.90
N ARG A 71 19.53 7.00 5.37
CA ARG A 71 19.87 5.60 5.09
C ARG A 71 20.70 5.42 3.83
N GLY A 72 20.99 6.50 3.10
CA GLY A 72 21.75 6.44 1.86
C GLY A 72 20.99 5.76 0.71
N VAL A 73 19.65 5.71 0.77
CA VAL A 73 18.85 5.25 -0.35
C VAL A 73 19.05 6.22 -1.52
N PRO A 74 19.39 5.73 -2.73
CA PRO A 74 19.58 6.60 -3.87
C PRO A 74 18.35 7.47 -4.15
N ARG A 75 18.61 8.72 -4.55
CA ARG A 75 17.57 9.62 -5.04
C ARG A 75 16.96 9.09 -6.33
N TYR A 76 15.81 9.64 -6.72
CA TYR A 76 14.93 9.07 -7.74
C TYR A 76 15.66 8.69 -9.03
N ASN A 77 16.43 9.61 -9.63
CA ASN A 77 17.03 9.33 -10.94
C ASN A 77 18.14 8.28 -10.88
N GLU A 78 18.95 8.31 -9.82
CA GLU A 78 19.97 7.29 -9.58
C GLU A 78 19.35 5.93 -9.27
N PHE A 79 18.25 5.91 -8.50
CA PHE A 79 17.49 4.70 -8.22
C PHE A 79 16.98 4.05 -9.50
N ARG A 80 16.49 4.85 -10.46
CA ARG A 80 16.09 4.35 -11.79
C ARG A 80 17.26 3.73 -12.55
N ARG A 81 18.43 4.36 -12.55
CA ARG A 81 19.63 3.80 -13.21
C ARG A 81 20.00 2.44 -12.65
N GLN A 82 19.95 2.29 -11.32
CA GLN A 82 20.25 1.01 -10.65
C GLN A 82 19.22 -0.09 -10.96
N LEU A 83 18.00 0.30 -11.33
CA LEU A 83 16.96 -0.62 -11.81
C LEU A 83 16.98 -0.81 -13.33
N HIS A 84 17.98 -0.26 -14.03
CA HIS A 84 18.06 -0.25 -15.49
C HIS A 84 16.85 0.39 -16.18
N LEU A 85 16.18 1.33 -15.51
CA LEU A 85 15.14 2.16 -16.09
C LEU A 85 15.76 3.38 -16.75
N THR A 86 15.11 3.90 -17.79
CA THR A 86 15.54 5.14 -18.45
C THR A 86 15.50 6.30 -17.43
N PRO A 87 16.63 6.95 -17.12
CA PRO A 87 16.63 8.12 -16.25
C PRO A 87 15.89 9.28 -16.93
N ILE A 88 15.27 10.14 -16.12
CA ILE A 88 14.65 11.36 -16.61
C ILE A 88 15.72 12.42 -16.90
N THR A 89 15.44 13.29 -17.84
CA THR A 89 16.29 14.43 -18.24
C THR A 89 15.61 15.77 -18.00
N SER A 90 14.29 15.77 -17.85
CA SER A 90 13.45 16.92 -17.54
C SER A 90 12.33 16.54 -16.57
N PHE A 91 11.69 17.53 -15.95
CA PHE A 91 10.54 17.28 -15.07
C PHE A 91 9.29 16.87 -15.85
N GLU A 92 9.21 17.26 -17.12
CA GLU A 92 8.16 16.86 -18.06
C GLU A 92 8.18 15.35 -18.35
N ASP A 93 9.33 14.69 -18.20
CA ASP A 93 9.45 13.23 -18.34
C ASP A 93 8.70 12.48 -17.23
N LEU A 94 8.41 13.13 -16.08
CA LEU A 94 7.71 12.53 -14.94
C LEU A 94 6.18 12.61 -15.05
N THR A 95 5.67 13.73 -15.56
CA THR A 95 4.24 14.04 -15.51
C THR A 95 3.84 15.09 -16.53
N THR A 96 2.62 14.96 -17.06
CA THR A 96 2.00 15.95 -17.94
C THR A 96 1.35 17.11 -17.16
N ASN A 97 1.32 17.05 -15.83
CA ASN A 97 0.77 18.12 -15.00
C ASN A 97 1.77 19.29 -14.87
N THR A 98 1.51 20.36 -15.61
CA THR A 98 2.39 21.55 -15.66
C THR A 98 2.51 22.28 -14.31
N ALA A 99 1.51 22.18 -13.43
CA ALA A 99 1.59 22.75 -12.09
C ALA A 99 2.58 21.97 -11.21
N HIS A 100 2.54 20.64 -11.26
CA HIS A 100 3.52 19.79 -10.55
C HIS A 100 4.93 20.01 -11.09
N VAL A 101 5.10 20.09 -12.42
CA VAL A 101 6.40 20.39 -13.04
C VAL A 101 6.98 21.70 -12.49
N LYS A 102 6.18 22.77 -12.47
CA LYS A 102 6.62 24.08 -11.95
C LYS A 102 7.03 24.01 -10.48
N GLU A 103 6.26 23.32 -9.66
CA GLU A 103 6.55 23.15 -8.23
C GLU A 103 7.83 22.35 -8.01
N LEU A 104 8.01 21.25 -8.72
CA LEU A 104 9.21 20.42 -8.63
C LEU A 104 10.45 21.20 -9.06
N ARG A 105 10.39 21.97 -10.15
CA ARG A 105 11.49 22.86 -10.56
C ARG A 105 11.85 23.85 -9.45
N GLN A 106 10.86 24.44 -8.80
CA GLN A 106 11.08 25.38 -7.71
C GLN A 106 11.72 24.71 -6.48
N VAL A 107 11.21 23.55 -6.07
CA VAL A 107 11.69 22.82 -4.88
C VAL A 107 13.10 22.26 -5.08
N TYR A 108 13.39 21.75 -6.28
CA TYR A 108 14.66 21.07 -6.59
C TYR A 108 15.66 21.96 -7.33
N ASN A 109 15.37 23.26 -7.49
CA ASN A 109 16.22 24.23 -8.21
C ASN A 109 16.56 23.79 -9.63
N ASP A 110 15.52 23.35 -10.37
CA ASP A 110 15.59 22.89 -11.77
C ASP A 110 16.58 21.71 -12.00
N ASP A 111 16.89 20.94 -10.94
CA ASP A 111 17.85 19.83 -10.97
C ASP A 111 17.16 18.49 -10.70
N VAL A 112 17.00 17.68 -11.75
CA VAL A 112 16.31 16.38 -11.68
C VAL A 112 17.06 15.33 -10.85
N GLU A 113 18.38 15.46 -10.67
CA GLU A 113 19.16 14.53 -9.84
C GLU A 113 18.87 14.69 -8.35
N LYS A 114 18.28 15.82 -7.95
CA LYS A 114 17.94 16.10 -6.55
C LYS A 114 16.58 15.57 -6.14
N ILE A 115 15.75 15.06 -7.06
CA ILE A 115 14.41 14.57 -6.74
C ILE A 115 14.50 13.40 -5.76
N ASP A 116 13.82 13.52 -4.62
CA ASP A 116 13.76 12.43 -3.63
C ASP A 116 12.97 11.25 -4.19
N LEU A 117 13.38 10.03 -3.83
CA LEU A 117 12.79 8.80 -4.36
C LEU A 117 11.26 8.79 -4.19
N LEU A 118 10.77 9.04 -2.97
CA LEU A 118 9.34 9.11 -2.68
C LEU A 118 8.62 10.13 -3.58
N ILE A 119 9.19 11.33 -3.76
CA ILE A 119 8.55 12.39 -4.55
C ILE A 119 8.48 12.02 -6.03
N GLY A 120 9.59 11.54 -6.62
CA GLY A 120 9.59 11.10 -8.01
C GLY A 120 8.59 9.96 -8.24
N SER A 121 8.58 8.97 -7.36
CA SER A 121 7.66 7.82 -7.42
C SER A 121 6.19 8.17 -7.24
N LEU A 122 5.84 9.23 -6.51
CA LEU A 122 4.46 9.76 -6.38
C LEU A 122 4.07 10.68 -7.56
N THR A 123 5.04 11.12 -8.35
CA THR A 123 4.82 12.04 -9.48
C THR A 123 4.61 11.29 -10.79
N GLU A 124 5.22 10.10 -10.94
CA GLU A 124 5.13 9.28 -12.16
C GLU A 124 3.70 9.16 -12.66
N SER A 125 3.47 9.69 -13.86
CA SER A 125 2.16 9.69 -14.52
C SER A 125 2.31 9.76 -16.04
N PRO A 126 1.49 9.03 -16.82
CA PRO A 126 0.43 8.14 -16.36
C PRO A 126 0.98 6.85 -15.73
N LEU A 127 0.25 6.30 -14.75
CA LEU A 127 0.52 4.96 -14.24
C LEU A 127 0.11 3.93 -15.31
N PRO A 128 0.78 2.75 -15.36
CA PRO A 128 0.28 1.62 -16.13
C PRO A 128 -1.18 1.29 -15.78
N GLU A 129 -1.96 0.81 -16.76
CA GLU A 129 -3.37 0.48 -16.53
C GLU A 129 -3.52 -0.57 -15.41
N GLY A 130 -4.38 -0.27 -14.43
CA GLY A 130 -4.64 -1.13 -13.26
C GLY A 130 -3.63 -1.01 -12.11
N PHE A 131 -2.60 -0.17 -12.23
CA PHE A 131 -1.62 0.01 -11.15
C PHE A 131 -2.05 1.07 -10.13
N GLY A 132 -1.81 0.78 -8.84
CA GLY A 132 -2.03 1.72 -7.74
C GLY A 132 -0.79 2.55 -7.36
N PHE A 133 0.36 2.32 -7.99
CA PHE A 133 1.64 2.98 -7.72
C PHE A 133 2.57 2.92 -8.94
N SER A 134 3.69 3.65 -8.88
CA SER A 134 4.68 3.85 -9.96
C SER A 134 5.35 2.58 -10.48
N ASP A 135 5.82 2.62 -11.75
CA ASP A 135 6.62 1.53 -12.33
C ASP A 135 7.93 1.35 -11.55
N THR A 136 8.55 2.44 -11.11
CA THR A 136 9.78 2.39 -10.29
C THR A 136 9.57 1.56 -9.01
N PHE A 137 8.47 1.78 -8.28
CA PHE A 137 8.15 0.97 -7.10
C PHE A 137 7.75 -0.47 -7.47
N PHE A 138 7.07 -0.66 -8.59
CA PHE A 138 6.70 -1.99 -9.08
C PHE A 138 7.91 -2.89 -9.36
N ARG A 139 9.01 -2.37 -9.89
CA ARG A 139 10.23 -3.16 -10.11
C ARG A 139 10.78 -3.76 -8.82
N ILE A 140 10.80 -2.98 -7.74
CA ILE A 140 11.21 -3.49 -6.42
C ILE A 140 10.19 -4.50 -5.90
N PHE A 141 8.90 -4.19 -6.03
CA PHE A 141 7.84 -5.09 -5.58
C PHE A 141 7.93 -6.46 -6.28
N LEU A 142 8.18 -6.48 -7.59
CA LEU A 142 8.31 -7.70 -8.38
C LEU A 142 9.39 -8.63 -7.83
N VAL A 143 10.59 -8.10 -7.57
CA VAL A 143 11.71 -8.90 -7.05
C VAL A 143 11.47 -9.28 -5.60
N MET A 144 11.06 -8.33 -4.76
CA MET A 144 10.97 -8.56 -3.31
C MET A 144 9.75 -9.38 -2.92
N ALA A 145 8.62 -9.29 -3.65
CA ALA A 145 7.45 -10.13 -3.40
C ALA A 145 7.76 -11.61 -3.67
N ARG A 146 8.41 -11.89 -4.80
CA ARG A 146 8.90 -13.23 -5.13
C ARG A 146 9.91 -13.72 -4.09
N ARG A 147 10.92 -12.91 -3.78
CA ARG A 147 11.99 -13.27 -2.82
C ARG A 147 11.44 -13.60 -1.43
N ARG A 148 10.37 -12.93 -0.96
CA ARG A 148 9.74 -13.25 0.33
C ARG A 148 9.22 -14.68 0.40
N LEU A 149 8.76 -15.24 -0.72
CA LEU A 149 8.28 -16.61 -0.78
C LEU A 149 9.45 -17.57 -1.04
N GLU A 150 10.28 -17.29 -2.04
CA GLU A 150 11.35 -18.22 -2.45
C GLU A 150 12.47 -18.37 -1.43
N ALA A 151 12.73 -17.35 -0.62
CA ALA A 151 13.82 -17.37 0.36
C ALA A 151 13.38 -17.96 1.72
N ASP A 152 12.11 -18.30 1.89
CA ASP A 152 11.59 -18.83 3.14
C ASP A 152 11.28 -20.32 2.99
N ARG A 153 11.98 -21.16 3.77
CA ARG A 153 11.82 -22.62 3.75
C ARG A 153 10.37 -23.05 3.95
N PHE A 154 9.57 -22.30 4.72
CA PHE A 154 8.19 -22.64 5.02
C PHE A 154 7.24 -22.42 3.83
N PHE A 155 7.67 -21.71 2.79
CA PHE A 155 6.97 -21.60 1.51
C PHE A 155 7.64 -22.41 0.39
N THR A 156 8.76 -23.08 0.68
CA THR A 156 9.52 -23.89 -0.27
C THR A 156 9.73 -25.30 0.26
N ASP A 157 10.89 -25.60 0.85
CA ASP A 157 11.34 -26.95 1.22
C ASP A 157 10.43 -27.63 2.26
N ASP A 158 9.93 -26.84 3.22
CA ASP A 158 9.11 -27.31 4.34
C ASP A 158 7.60 -27.11 4.12
N TYR A 159 7.17 -26.69 2.92
CA TYR A 159 5.74 -26.61 2.56
C TYR A 159 5.20 -28.01 2.24
N THR A 160 5.18 -28.88 3.25
CA THR A 160 4.84 -30.31 3.12
C THR A 160 3.87 -30.78 4.20
N PRO A 161 3.16 -31.90 4.00
CA PRO A 161 2.26 -32.46 5.01
C PRO A 161 2.96 -32.86 6.31
N GLU A 162 4.28 -33.07 6.32
CA GLU A 162 5.03 -33.39 7.54
C GLU A 162 5.06 -32.20 8.51
N PHE A 163 5.22 -30.98 8.00
CA PHE A 163 5.25 -29.76 8.82
C PHE A 163 3.86 -29.16 9.05
N TYR A 164 2.98 -29.22 8.05
CA TYR A 164 1.68 -28.53 8.08
C TYR A 164 0.49 -29.46 8.31
N THR A 165 0.67 -30.78 8.24
CA THR A 165 -0.39 -31.78 8.00
C THR A 165 -1.06 -31.61 6.63
N GLN A 166 -1.56 -32.69 6.04
CA GLN A 166 -2.28 -32.60 4.76
C GLN A 166 -3.49 -31.67 4.88
N TRP A 167 -4.22 -31.76 5.99
CA TRP A 167 -5.37 -30.89 6.26
C TRP A 167 -4.97 -29.41 6.33
N GLY A 168 -3.81 -29.09 6.91
CA GLY A 168 -3.31 -27.71 6.99
C GLY A 168 -2.96 -27.13 5.63
N LEU A 169 -2.32 -27.91 4.76
CA LEU A 169 -2.04 -27.48 3.38
C LEU A 169 -3.33 -27.24 2.60
N ASP A 170 -4.26 -28.21 2.64
CA ASP A 170 -5.57 -28.08 1.98
C ASP A 170 -6.34 -26.84 2.47
N TYR A 171 -6.19 -26.49 3.75
CA TYR A 171 -6.79 -25.31 4.35
C TYR A 171 -6.13 -24.01 3.85
N ILE A 172 -4.80 -23.95 3.77
CA ILE A 172 -4.06 -22.77 3.29
C ILE A 172 -4.39 -22.52 1.81
N ASP A 173 -4.29 -23.55 0.96
CA ASP A 173 -4.45 -23.44 -0.48
C ASP A 173 -5.86 -23.02 -0.90
N ARG A 174 -6.86 -23.21 -0.02
CA ARG A 174 -8.27 -22.93 -0.31
C ARG A 174 -8.86 -21.76 0.49
N THR A 175 -8.04 -21.05 1.28
CA THR A 175 -8.54 -19.95 2.11
C THR A 175 -8.21 -18.59 1.50
N TYR A 176 -9.24 -17.83 1.17
CA TYR A 176 -9.14 -16.40 0.82
C TYR A 176 -9.58 -15.51 1.99
N LEU A 177 -9.27 -14.20 1.93
CA LEU A 177 -9.72 -13.26 2.97
C LEU A 177 -11.24 -13.22 3.10
N LYS A 178 -11.98 -13.42 2.00
CA LYS A 178 -13.44 -13.55 2.01
C LYS A 178 -13.89 -14.72 2.91
N ASP A 179 -13.23 -15.87 2.82
CA ASP A 179 -13.56 -17.04 3.63
C ASP A 179 -13.27 -16.80 5.10
N ILE A 180 -12.16 -16.12 5.42
CA ILE A 180 -11.83 -15.72 6.80
C ILE A 180 -12.90 -14.79 7.38
N LEU A 181 -13.31 -13.77 6.62
CA LEU A 181 -14.36 -12.84 7.05
C LEU A 181 -15.68 -13.56 7.31
N LEU A 182 -16.11 -14.44 6.41
CA LEU A 182 -17.36 -15.19 6.57
C LEU A 182 -17.30 -16.23 7.70
N ARG A 183 -16.13 -16.83 7.93
CA ARG A 183 -15.90 -17.80 9.00
C ARG A 183 -16.03 -17.16 10.39
N HIS A 184 -15.50 -15.96 10.57
CA HIS A 184 -15.47 -15.27 11.87
C HIS A 184 -16.60 -14.25 12.05
N TYR A 185 -17.18 -13.75 10.97
CA TYR A 185 -18.23 -12.74 10.95
C TYR A 185 -19.35 -13.12 9.98
N PRO A 186 -20.10 -14.22 10.25
CA PRO A 186 -21.08 -14.77 9.32
C PRO A 186 -22.22 -13.79 8.95
N ASN A 187 -22.48 -12.80 9.80
CA ASN A 187 -23.47 -11.75 9.54
C ASN A 187 -23.11 -10.86 8.33
N LEU A 188 -21.83 -10.82 7.92
CA LEU A 188 -21.38 -10.14 6.70
C LEU A 188 -21.78 -10.87 5.40
N SER A 189 -22.34 -12.07 5.50
CA SER A 189 -22.75 -12.87 4.33
C SER A 189 -23.69 -12.10 3.41
N SER A 190 -24.65 -11.34 3.97
CA SER A 190 -25.60 -10.54 3.18
C SER A 190 -24.95 -9.42 2.35
N GLN A 191 -23.75 -8.98 2.73
CA GLN A 191 -22.98 -7.95 2.03
C GLN A 191 -21.94 -8.55 1.08
N LEU A 192 -21.38 -9.72 1.42
CA LEU A 192 -20.29 -10.35 0.68
C LEU A 192 -20.74 -11.39 -0.36
N GLN A 193 -21.91 -12.00 -0.16
CA GLN A 193 -22.42 -13.04 -1.05
C GLN A 193 -23.71 -12.62 -1.76
N PRO A 194 -23.92 -13.07 -3.01
CA PRO A 194 -22.97 -13.78 -3.88
C PRO A 194 -22.02 -12.83 -4.65
N ASN A 195 -22.24 -11.51 -4.54
CA ASN A 195 -21.75 -10.53 -5.53
C ASN A 195 -20.30 -10.06 -5.35
N VAL A 196 -19.72 -10.14 -4.15
CA VAL A 196 -18.34 -9.66 -3.92
C VAL A 196 -17.37 -10.78 -4.26
N THR A 197 -16.67 -10.67 -5.39
CA THR A 197 -15.67 -11.67 -5.80
C THR A 197 -14.31 -11.39 -5.17
N ASN A 198 -13.94 -10.13 -4.96
CA ASN A 198 -12.67 -9.74 -4.35
C ASN A 198 -12.91 -8.70 -3.24
N VAL A 199 -12.60 -9.05 -1.99
CA VAL A 199 -12.88 -8.19 -0.83
C VAL A 199 -11.99 -6.96 -0.71
N PHE A 200 -10.94 -6.83 -1.54
CA PHE A 200 -10.08 -5.65 -1.61
C PHE A 200 -10.57 -4.59 -2.60
N ILE A 201 -11.53 -4.93 -3.46
CA ILE A 201 -12.24 -3.97 -4.31
C ILE A 201 -13.46 -3.48 -3.52
N PRO A 202 -13.88 -2.20 -3.61
CA PRO A 202 -15.06 -1.71 -2.92
C PRO A 202 -16.29 -2.60 -3.17
N TRP A 203 -16.89 -3.15 -2.12
CA TRP A 203 -17.88 -4.24 -2.20
C TRP A 203 -19.13 -3.85 -2.99
N LYS A 204 -19.65 -2.62 -2.79
CA LYS A 204 -20.80 -2.09 -3.54
C LYS A 204 -20.54 -1.86 -5.03
N SER A 205 -19.28 -1.72 -5.44
CA SER A 205 -18.95 -1.48 -6.86
C SER A 205 -18.94 -2.75 -7.71
N GLN A 206 -18.90 -3.92 -7.06
CA GLN A 206 -18.73 -5.22 -7.72
C GLN A 206 -20.04 -5.88 -8.15
N THR A 207 -21.19 -5.22 -7.97
CA THR A 207 -22.51 -5.76 -8.33
C THR A 207 -22.74 -5.89 -9.84
N THR A 208 -21.87 -5.33 -10.70
CA THR A 208 -22.02 -5.37 -12.16
C THR A 208 -20.72 -5.23 -12.96
N LEU A 209 -19.54 -5.37 -12.34
CA LEU A 209 -18.27 -5.26 -13.06
C LEU A 209 -17.74 -6.64 -13.46
N ASP A 210 -17.45 -6.75 -14.76
CA ASP A 210 -16.85 -7.91 -15.43
C ASP A 210 -15.81 -8.63 -14.57
N ARG A 211 -15.79 -9.95 -14.73
CA ARG A 211 -14.80 -10.92 -14.20
C ARG A 211 -13.36 -10.65 -14.70
N LYS A 212 -12.85 -9.43 -14.61
CA LYS A 212 -11.48 -9.09 -15.01
C LYS A 212 -10.44 -9.49 -13.96
N PHE A 213 -10.84 -9.58 -12.68
CA PHE A 213 -9.97 -10.02 -11.59
C PHE A 213 -10.67 -11.00 -10.63
N PRO A 214 -11.20 -12.14 -11.11
CA PRO A 214 -11.65 -13.20 -10.21
C PRO A 214 -10.45 -13.72 -9.41
N TYR A 215 -10.71 -14.30 -8.24
CA TYR A 215 -9.72 -15.19 -7.63
C TYR A 215 -9.38 -16.28 -8.66
N PRO A 216 -8.11 -16.69 -8.77
CA PRO A 216 -7.74 -17.70 -9.73
C PRO A 216 -8.44 -19.04 -9.44
N ASP A 217 -8.88 -19.74 -10.49
CA ASP A 217 -9.55 -21.05 -10.39
C ASP A 217 -8.55 -22.23 -10.24
N TRP A 218 -7.26 -21.94 -10.00
CA TRP A 218 -6.19 -22.94 -9.96
C TRP A 218 -5.87 -23.41 -8.54
#